data_AF-A0A2V8GU42-F1
#
_entry.id   AF-A0A2V8GU42-F1
#
_cell.length_a   1.000
_cell.length_b   1.000
_cell.length_c   1.000
_cell.angle_alpha   90.00
_cell.angle_beta   90.00
_cell.angle_gamma   90.00
#
_symmetry.space_group_name_H-M   'P 1'
#
loop_
_entity.id
_entity.type
_entity.pdbx_description
1 polymer ?
#
loop_
_entity_poly.entity_id
_entity_poly.type
_entity_poly.pdbx_seq_one_letter_code
_entity_poly.pdbx_strand_id
1 'polypeptide(L)'
;MKVLSSLTPGDQFPVLLERIERREKSERSRAVLYSLLPAALTVVLLGYTASSVRNAQKQVDALKTAASTSTTQIDTLKKNAETYKGQAQSLQGDAESYKNQVTDLQAQLVEAQKALSEAVNLSRAVRTIDYANAKELASHFPGSENLLLDILELRQRRIKWKPGGQSPQEGFDSPSFAMYILRQKRATGIEPRPGESLAEASRSLYDRLPPINQPRTGDLVFYPAGYAMFYFADPREGSFVLGITPFGITALKSDFAKPVGYRQVQW
;
A
#
# COMPACT_ATOMS: atom_id res chain seq x y z
N MET A 1 -40.70 126.12 -68.69
CA MET A 1 -40.17 126.02 -70.07
C MET A 1 -38.73 125.53 -70.02
N LYS A 2 -38.34 124.68 -70.98
CA LYS A 2 -37.03 124.01 -71.17
C LYS A 2 -35.80 124.73 -70.58
N VAL A 3 -34.88 123.95 -69.99
CA VAL A 3 -33.42 124.16 -70.13
C VAL A 3 -32.72 122.79 -70.27
N LEU A 4 -31.98 122.63 -71.35
CA LEU A 4 -30.97 121.60 -71.59
C LEU A 4 -29.65 122.02 -70.94
N SER A 5 -28.91 121.10 -70.32
CA SER A 5 -27.46 121.26 -70.14
C SER A 5 -26.78 119.89 -70.03
N SER A 6 -25.91 119.65 -71.01
CA SER A 6 -24.99 118.53 -71.25
C SER A 6 -23.77 118.54 -70.32
N LEU A 7 -23.23 117.35 -69.98
CA LEU A 7 -21.82 117.06 -69.60
C LEU A 7 -21.56 115.53 -69.74
N THR A 8 -20.97 115.05 -70.85
CA THR A 8 -19.58 114.59 -71.14
C THR A 8 -19.10 113.22 -70.56
N PRO A 9 -18.58 112.30 -71.40
CA PRO A 9 -18.07 110.98 -71.00
C PRO A 9 -16.56 111.01 -70.73
N GLY A 10 -16.16 111.08 -69.46
CA GLY A 10 -14.74 111.11 -69.07
C GLY A 10 -14.42 110.50 -67.70
N ASP A 11 -15.41 110.31 -66.83
CA ASP A 11 -15.20 109.96 -65.40
C ASP A 11 -15.28 108.47 -65.06
N GLN A 12 -15.38 107.55 -66.04
CA GLN A 12 -15.57 106.11 -65.78
C GLN A 12 -14.29 105.26 -65.82
N PHE A 13 -13.18 105.79 -66.33
CA PHE A 13 -11.93 105.03 -66.51
C PHE A 13 -11.19 104.66 -65.21
N PRO A 14 -11.06 105.56 -64.19
CA PRO A 14 -10.36 105.23 -62.94
C PRO A 14 -11.08 104.14 -62.15
N VAL A 15 -12.41 104.12 -62.20
CA VAL A 15 -13.28 103.16 -61.48
C VAL A 15 -13.20 101.75 -62.10
N LEU A 16 -12.94 101.65 -63.40
CA LEU A 16 -12.77 100.37 -64.10
C LEU A 16 -11.38 99.75 -63.89
N LEU A 17 -10.32 100.57 -63.87
CA LEU A 17 -8.96 100.11 -63.60
C LEU A 17 -8.81 99.56 -62.17
N GLU A 18 -9.37 100.25 -61.17
CA GLU A 18 -9.38 99.77 -59.78
C GLU A 18 -10.16 98.45 -59.62
N ARG A 19 -11.21 98.25 -60.43
CA ARG A 19 -12.04 97.04 -60.41
C ARG A 19 -11.36 95.85 -61.12
N ILE A 20 -10.54 96.10 -62.13
CA ILE A 20 -9.75 95.07 -62.85
C ILE A 20 -8.55 94.63 -61.99
N GLU A 21 -7.84 95.56 -61.35
CA GLU A 21 -6.70 95.25 -60.49
C GLU A 21 -7.11 94.49 -59.22
N ARG A 22 -8.27 94.83 -58.62
CA ARG A 22 -8.87 94.02 -57.54
C ARG A 22 -9.29 92.62 -58.01
N ARG A 23 -9.75 92.46 -59.26
CA ARG A 23 -10.12 91.16 -59.82
C ARG A 23 -8.90 90.28 -60.11
N GLU A 24 -7.82 90.83 -60.64
CA GLU A 24 -6.60 90.07 -60.94
C GLU A 24 -5.90 89.58 -59.66
N LYS A 25 -5.85 90.43 -58.61
CA LYS A 25 -5.33 90.04 -57.29
C LYS A 25 -6.22 89.01 -56.59
N SER A 26 -7.53 89.07 -56.80
CA SER A 26 -8.51 88.08 -56.36
C SER A 26 -8.37 86.75 -57.12
N GLU A 27 -8.10 86.77 -58.42
CA GLU A 27 -7.97 85.54 -59.21
C GLU A 27 -6.62 84.85 -58.99
N ARG A 28 -5.53 85.60 -58.81
CA ARG A 28 -4.23 85.02 -58.39
C ARG A 28 -4.30 84.46 -56.97
N SER A 29 -4.97 85.14 -56.04
CA SER A 29 -5.15 84.60 -54.68
C SER A 29 -6.03 83.36 -54.68
N ARG A 30 -7.10 83.34 -55.50
CA ARG A 30 -7.94 82.16 -55.72
C ARG A 30 -7.17 81.02 -56.37
N ALA A 31 -6.35 81.28 -57.39
CA ALA A 31 -5.53 80.25 -58.05
C ALA A 31 -4.51 79.62 -57.09
N VAL A 32 -3.84 80.42 -56.27
CA VAL A 32 -2.92 79.95 -55.22
C VAL A 32 -3.68 79.18 -54.13
N LEU A 33 -4.86 79.64 -53.72
CA LEU A 33 -5.76 78.93 -52.81
C LEU A 33 -6.21 77.58 -53.39
N TYR A 34 -6.58 77.53 -54.67
CA TYR A 34 -7.02 76.31 -55.35
C TYR A 34 -5.88 75.31 -55.57
N SER A 35 -4.62 75.75 -55.65
CA SER A 35 -3.46 74.84 -55.69
C SER A 35 -2.97 74.39 -54.30
N LEU A 36 -3.07 75.26 -53.29
CA LEU A 36 -2.61 74.96 -51.93
C LEU A 36 -3.62 74.14 -51.12
N LEU A 37 -4.93 74.29 -51.35
CA LEU A 37 -5.96 73.51 -50.66
C LEU A 37 -5.81 71.99 -50.89
N PRO A 38 -5.66 71.49 -52.13
CA PRO A 38 -5.41 70.08 -52.38
C PRO A 38 -4.07 69.59 -51.79
N ALA A 39 -3.03 70.42 -51.83
CA ALA A 39 -1.72 70.10 -51.24
C ALA A 39 -1.79 70.02 -49.70
N ALA A 40 -2.49 70.95 -49.05
CA ALA A 40 -2.70 70.92 -47.61
C ALA A 40 -3.57 69.72 -47.20
N LEU A 41 -4.62 69.41 -47.96
CA LEU A 41 -5.50 68.26 -47.73
C LEU A 41 -4.74 66.93 -47.85
N THR A 42 -3.87 66.79 -48.84
CA THR A 42 -3.04 65.60 -49.02
C THR A 42 -2.03 65.42 -47.88
N VAL A 43 -1.41 66.50 -47.39
CA VAL A 43 -0.52 66.44 -46.20
C VAL A 43 -1.29 66.02 -44.95
N VAL A 44 -2.50 66.55 -44.73
CA VAL A 44 -3.36 66.16 -43.59
C VAL A 44 -3.76 64.69 -43.70
N LEU A 45 -4.16 64.21 -44.88
CA LEU A 45 -4.48 62.81 -45.12
C LEU A 45 -3.28 61.89 -44.93
N LEU A 46 -2.09 62.28 -45.40
CA LEU A 46 -0.83 61.56 -45.17
C LEU A 46 -0.44 61.52 -43.70
N GLY A 47 -0.66 62.60 -42.95
CA GLY A 47 -0.45 62.64 -41.51
C GLY A 47 -1.40 61.71 -40.74
N TYR A 48 -2.68 61.70 -41.14
CA TYR A 48 -3.69 60.81 -40.55
C TYR A 48 -3.38 59.33 -40.83
N THR A 49 -3.02 58.97 -42.07
CA THR A 49 -2.65 57.60 -42.42
C THR A 49 -1.34 57.17 -41.76
N ALA A 50 -0.33 58.03 -41.69
CA ALA A 50 0.90 57.73 -40.95
C ALA A 50 0.63 57.50 -39.44
N SER A 51 -0.27 58.28 -38.85
CA SER A 51 -0.68 58.11 -37.46
C SER A 51 -1.48 56.81 -37.25
N SER A 52 -2.40 56.47 -38.15
CA SER A 52 -3.17 55.22 -38.07
C SER A 52 -2.28 53.99 -38.23
N VAL A 53 -1.31 54.03 -39.17
CA VAL A 53 -0.29 52.99 -39.36
C VAL A 53 0.57 52.85 -38.11
N ARG A 54 1.01 53.95 -37.48
CA ARG A 54 1.80 53.90 -36.24
C ARG A 54 1.01 53.32 -35.07
N ASN A 55 -0.27 53.63 -34.97
CA ASN A 55 -1.15 53.05 -33.94
C ASN A 55 -1.42 51.56 -34.19
N ALA A 56 -1.63 51.16 -35.45
CA ALA A 56 -1.75 49.75 -35.83
C ALA A 56 -0.45 48.98 -35.53
N GLN A 57 0.72 49.58 -35.80
CA GLN A 57 2.01 48.97 -35.48
C GLN A 57 2.18 48.74 -33.97
N LYS A 58 1.82 49.72 -33.15
CA LYS A 58 1.83 49.57 -31.67
C LYS A 58 0.90 48.44 -31.21
N GLN A 59 -0.28 48.31 -31.81
CA GLN A 59 -1.20 47.22 -31.49
C GLN A 59 -0.61 45.86 -31.90
N VAL A 60 0.04 45.76 -33.07
CA VAL A 60 0.72 44.54 -33.53
C VAL A 60 1.86 44.16 -32.59
N ASP A 61 2.69 45.11 -32.17
CA ASP A 61 3.80 44.86 -31.24
C ASP A 61 3.30 44.42 -29.85
N ALA A 62 2.23 45.05 -29.36
CA ALA A 62 1.56 44.64 -28.12
C ALA A 62 0.96 43.23 -28.24
N LEU A 63 0.29 42.92 -29.36
CA LEU A 63 -0.26 41.60 -29.62
C LEU A 63 0.83 40.53 -29.70
N LYS A 64 1.96 40.84 -30.35
CA LYS A 64 3.11 39.95 -30.46
C LYS A 64 3.74 39.65 -29.10
N THR A 65 3.81 40.67 -28.24
CA THR A 65 4.30 40.53 -26.86
C THR A 65 3.35 39.66 -26.03
N ALA A 66 2.04 39.92 -26.12
CA ALA A 66 1.01 39.12 -25.46
C ALA A 66 1.03 37.66 -25.93
N ALA A 67 1.12 37.42 -27.25
CA ALA A 67 1.23 36.08 -27.83
C ALA A 67 2.45 35.33 -27.29
N SER A 68 3.62 35.98 -27.26
CA SER A 68 4.85 35.39 -26.72
C SER A 68 4.72 35.03 -25.22
N THR A 69 4.01 35.87 -24.46
CA THR A 69 3.73 35.64 -23.05
C THR A 69 2.79 34.45 -22.86
N SER A 70 1.72 34.37 -23.66
CA SER A 70 0.80 33.23 -23.66
C SER A 70 1.49 31.92 -24.06
N THR A 71 2.39 31.93 -25.04
CA THR A 71 3.19 30.74 -25.39
C THR A 71 4.03 30.27 -24.20
N THR A 72 4.70 31.19 -23.50
CA THR A 72 5.50 30.86 -22.31
C THR A 72 4.63 30.27 -21.18
N GLN A 73 3.42 30.79 -20.99
CA GLN A 73 2.47 30.26 -20.01
C GLN A 73 1.97 28.86 -20.39
N ILE A 74 1.72 28.61 -21.68
CA ILE A 74 1.32 27.29 -22.20
C ILE A 74 2.44 26.27 -21.95
N ASP A 75 3.69 26.62 -22.22
CA ASP A 75 4.83 25.73 -21.98
C ASP A 75 4.99 25.40 -20.49
N THR A 76 4.81 26.40 -19.63
CA THR A 76 4.85 26.23 -18.17
C THR A 76 3.72 25.31 -17.69
N LEU A 77 2.49 25.52 -18.17
CA LEU A 77 1.35 24.67 -17.85
C LEU A 77 1.55 23.22 -18.32
N LYS A 78 2.13 23.03 -19.51
CA LYS A 78 2.45 21.70 -20.04
C LYS A 78 3.46 20.97 -19.15
N LYS A 79 4.53 21.66 -18.73
CA LYS A 79 5.53 21.10 -17.82
C LYS A 79 4.94 20.73 -16.46
N ASN A 80 4.05 21.56 -15.92
CA ASN A 80 3.36 21.26 -14.67
C ASN A 80 2.41 20.06 -14.83
N ALA A 81 1.69 19.95 -15.94
CA ALA A 81 0.81 18.81 -16.22
C ALA A 81 1.60 17.49 -16.30
N GLU A 82 2.78 17.49 -16.93
CA GLU A 82 3.67 16.32 -16.94
C GLU A 82 4.16 15.95 -15.53
N THR A 83 4.50 16.96 -14.71
CA THR A 83 4.90 16.76 -13.31
C THR A 83 3.77 16.13 -12.49
N TYR A 84 2.55 16.67 -12.58
CA TYR A 84 1.39 16.13 -11.89
C TYR A 84 1.03 14.72 -12.35
N LYS A 85 1.20 14.41 -13.63
CA LYS A 85 1.02 13.05 -14.16
C LYS A 85 2.00 12.07 -13.51
N GLY A 86 3.27 12.44 -13.39
CA GLY A 86 4.28 11.62 -12.71
C GLY A 86 3.96 11.40 -11.22
N GLN A 87 3.52 12.45 -10.53
CA GLN A 87 3.09 12.36 -9.13
C GLN A 87 1.87 11.44 -8.96
N ALA A 88 0.88 11.55 -9.84
CA ALA A 88 -0.30 10.68 -9.83
C ALA A 88 0.06 9.20 -10.04
N GLN A 89 1.00 8.91 -10.94
CA GLN A 89 1.51 7.55 -11.15
C GLN A 89 2.27 7.00 -9.93
N SER A 90 3.09 7.83 -9.29
CA SER A 90 3.80 7.44 -8.06
C SER A 90 2.80 7.13 -6.94
N LEU A 91 1.83 8.01 -6.71
CA LEU A 91 0.79 7.82 -5.69
C LEU A 91 -0.06 6.58 -5.95
N GLN A 92 -0.31 6.23 -7.22
CA GLN A 92 -0.99 5.01 -7.58
C GLN A 92 -0.16 3.77 -7.20
N GLY A 93 1.15 3.78 -7.47
CA GLY A 93 2.06 2.70 -7.07
C GLY A 93 2.14 2.55 -5.55
N ASP A 94 2.19 3.66 -4.82
CA ASP A 94 2.16 3.66 -3.36
C ASP A 94 0.85 3.08 -2.82
N ALA A 95 -0.30 3.45 -3.41
CA ALA A 95 -1.61 2.92 -3.03
C ALA A 95 -1.71 1.39 -3.23
N GLU A 96 -1.16 0.86 -4.33
CA GLU A 96 -1.09 -0.58 -4.57
C GLU A 96 -0.17 -1.28 -3.56
N SER A 97 0.98 -0.68 -3.25
CA SER A 97 1.91 -1.18 -2.24
C SER A 97 1.26 -1.24 -0.85
N TYR A 98 0.60 -0.16 -0.42
CA TYR A 98 -0.13 -0.12 0.85
C TYR A 98 -1.28 -1.13 0.89
N LYS A 99 -1.99 -1.33 -0.21
CA LYS A 99 -3.03 -2.36 -0.29
C LYS A 99 -2.46 -3.76 -0.04
N ASN A 100 -1.32 -4.08 -0.66
CA ASN A 100 -0.66 -5.38 -0.44
C ASN A 100 -0.18 -5.53 1.01
N GLN A 101 0.37 -4.48 1.61
CA GLN A 101 0.76 -4.49 3.03
C GLN A 101 -0.43 -4.71 3.96
N VAL A 102 -1.58 -4.08 3.68
CA VAL A 102 -2.82 -4.29 4.45
C VAL A 102 -3.29 -5.74 4.35
N THR A 103 -3.24 -6.35 3.16
CA THR A 103 -3.61 -7.76 2.98
C THR A 103 -2.67 -8.69 3.75
N ASP A 104 -1.36 -8.45 3.74
CA ASP A 104 -0.40 -9.25 4.49
C ASP A 104 -0.61 -9.11 6.01
N LEU A 105 -0.79 -7.89 6.51
CA LEU A 105 -1.09 -7.65 7.92
C LEU A 105 -2.40 -8.30 8.36
N GLN A 106 -3.41 -8.35 7.50
CA GLN A 106 -4.66 -9.07 7.79
C GLN A 106 -4.42 -10.58 7.92
N ALA A 107 -3.60 -11.17 7.05
CA ALA A 107 -3.24 -12.59 7.15
C ALA A 107 -2.46 -12.90 8.44
N GLN A 108 -1.50 -12.04 8.79
CA GLN A 108 -0.75 -12.16 10.05
C GLN A 108 -1.66 -12.03 11.28
N LEU A 109 -2.64 -11.13 11.24
CA LEU A 109 -3.60 -10.94 12.34
C LEU A 109 -4.46 -12.19 12.55
N VAL A 110 -4.94 -12.82 11.48
CA VAL A 110 -5.72 -14.07 11.55
C VAL A 110 -4.88 -15.18 12.17
N GLU A 111 -3.62 -15.33 11.76
CA GLU A 111 -2.74 -16.36 12.31
C GLU A 111 -2.41 -16.08 13.79
N ALA A 112 -2.18 -14.82 14.17
CA ALA A 112 -1.95 -14.45 15.56
C ALA A 112 -3.18 -14.69 16.45
N GLN A 113 -4.39 -14.38 15.95
CA GLN A 113 -5.64 -14.67 16.66
C GLN A 113 -5.85 -16.17 16.86
N LYS A 114 -5.55 -16.97 15.83
CA LYS A 114 -5.62 -18.44 15.91
C LYS A 114 -4.63 -18.98 16.94
N ALA A 115 -3.36 -18.56 16.88
CA ALA A 115 -2.34 -18.96 17.85
C ALA A 115 -2.72 -18.55 19.28
N LEU A 116 -3.32 -17.36 19.46
CA LEU A 116 -3.80 -16.90 20.77
C LEU A 116 -4.97 -17.75 21.28
N SER A 117 -5.95 -18.05 20.43
CA SER A 117 -7.07 -18.94 20.77
C SER A 117 -6.56 -20.32 21.21
N GLU A 118 -5.62 -20.88 20.47
CA GLU A 118 -4.95 -22.14 20.81
C GLU A 118 -4.24 -22.06 22.18
N ALA A 119 -3.47 -21.00 22.41
CA ALA A 119 -2.79 -20.77 23.69
C ALA A 119 -3.77 -20.61 24.88
N VAL A 120 -4.90 -19.92 24.68
CA VAL A 120 -5.93 -19.75 25.71
C VAL A 120 -6.63 -21.09 26.01
N ASN A 121 -6.96 -21.87 24.98
CA ASN A 121 -7.56 -23.19 25.15
C ASN A 121 -6.59 -24.14 25.88
N LEU A 122 -5.31 -24.13 25.52
CA LEU A 122 -4.27 -24.90 26.20
C LEU A 122 -4.15 -24.50 27.67
N SER A 123 -4.07 -23.20 27.99
CA SER A 123 -3.92 -22.73 29.37
C SER A 123 -5.12 -23.09 30.27
N ARG A 124 -6.35 -23.03 29.75
CA ARG A 124 -7.56 -23.44 30.49
C ARG A 124 -7.65 -24.95 30.71
N ALA A 125 -7.05 -25.74 29.83
CA ALA A 125 -7.09 -27.19 29.88
C ALA A 125 -5.94 -27.81 30.69
N VAL A 126 -5.02 -27.00 31.22
CA VAL A 126 -3.90 -27.47 32.04
C VAL A 126 -4.43 -28.26 33.22
N ARG A 127 -4.00 -29.52 33.29
CA ARG A 127 -4.17 -30.38 34.45
C ARG A 127 -2.96 -30.19 35.36
N THR A 128 -3.21 -29.86 36.62
CA THR A 128 -2.17 -29.83 37.65
C THR A 128 -1.79 -31.26 38.01
N ILE A 129 -0.52 -31.61 37.81
CA ILE A 129 0.07 -32.85 38.32
C ILE A 129 1.01 -32.45 39.44
N ASP A 130 0.69 -32.85 40.67
CA ASP A 130 1.58 -32.68 41.81
C ASP A 130 2.73 -33.68 41.71
N TYR A 131 3.96 -33.17 41.67
CA TYR A 131 5.15 -34.00 41.59
C TYR A 131 5.39 -34.79 42.88
N ALA A 132 4.97 -34.26 44.04
CA ALA A 132 5.07 -34.97 45.32
C ALA A 132 4.31 -36.30 45.27
N ASN A 133 3.19 -36.33 44.54
CA ASN A 133 2.33 -37.51 44.37
C ASN A 133 2.49 -38.17 42.99
N ALA A 134 3.50 -37.82 42.21
CA ALA A 134 3.69 -38.38 40.86
C ALA A 134 3.88 -39.90 40.89
N LYS A 135 4.47 -40.46 41.95
CA LYS A 135 4.61 -41.91 42.14
C LYS A 135 3.27 -42.58 42.40
N GLU A 136 2.41 -41.95 43.19
CA GLU A 136 1.05 -42.43 43.43
C GLU A 136 0.24 -42.40 42.13
N LEU A 137 0.30 -41.28 41.39
CA LEU A 137 -0.35 -41.18 40.09
C LEU A 137 0.18 -42.23 39.09
N ALA A 138 1.50 -42.44 39.05
CA ALA A 138 2.12 -43.46 38.19
C ALA A 138 1.63 -44.88 38.53
N SER A 139 1.39 -45.18 39.81
CA SER A 139 0.88 -46.50 40.25
C SER A 139 -0.51 -46.85 39.68
N HIS A 140 -1.27 -45.85 39.22
CA HIS A 140 -2.55 -46.08 38.55
C HIS A 140 -2.39 -46.60 37.11
N PHE A 141 -1.16 -46.62 36.57
CA PHE A 141 -0.86 -46.97 35.19
C PHE A 141 0.12 -48.14 35.10
N PRO A 142 -0.30 -49.36 35.47
CA PRO A 142 0.60 -50.52 35.51
C PRO A 142 1.20 -50.80 34.13
N GLY A 143 2.53 -50.95 34.06
CA GLY A 143 3.29 -51.13 32.83
C GLY A 143 3.64 -49.84 32.06
N SER A 144 3.20 -48.67 32.54
CA SER A 144 3.53 -47.35 31.98
C SER A 144 3.99 -46.35 33.06
N GLU A 145 4.31 -46.83 34.25
CA GLU A 145 4.71 -46.01 35.41
C GLU A 145 5.94 -45.18 35.07
N ASN A 146 6.93 -45.84 34.47
CA ASN A 146 8.19 -45.22 34.07
C ASN A 146 8.01 -44.26 32.88
N LEU A 147 6.93 -44.35 32.10
CA LEU A 147 6.67 -43.39 31.04
C LEU A 147 6.30 -42.03 31.63
N LEU A 148 5.34 -42.04 32.56
CA LEU A 148 4.90 -40.81 33.24
C LEU A 148 6.07 -40.16 33.98
N LEU A 149 6.80 -40.95 34.78
CA LEU A 149 7.90 -40.43 35.59
C LEU A 149 9.03 -39.85 34.74
N ASP A 150 9.44 -40.50 33.65
CA ASP A 150 10.49 -39.98 32.76
C ASP A 150 10.08 -38.65 32.09
N ILE A 151 8.82 -38.54 31.64
CA ILE A 151 8.33 -37.28 31.05
C ILE A 151 8.29 -36.17 32.11
N LEU A 152 7.87 -36.49 33.33
CA LEU A 152 7.85 -35.54 34.43
C LEU A 152 9.26 -35.12 34.87
N GLU A 153 10.26 -36.00 34.80
CA GLU A 153 11.66 -35.65 35.05
C GLU A 153 12.15 -34.61 34.02
N LEU A 154 11.84 -34.81 32.74
CA LEU A 154 12.15 -33.82 31.70
C LEU A 154 11.43 -32.49 31.95
N ARG A 155 10.19 -32.52 32.48
CA ARG A 155 9.48 -31.30 32.88
C ARG A 155 10.24 -30.55 33.97
N GLN A 156 10.77 -31.25 34.98
CA GLN A 156 11.57 -30.62 36.05
C GLN A 156 12.85 -29.98 35.54
N ARG A 157 13.47 -30.58 34.51
CA ARG A 157 14.64 -30.05 33.80
C ARG A 157 14.32 -28.82 32.94
N ARG A 158 13.04 -28.39 32.89
CA ARG A 158 12.56 -27.23 32.14
C ARG A 158 12.95 -27.26 30.66
N ILE A 159 12.80 -28.44 30.03
CA ILE A 159 13.04 -28.59 28.60
C ILE A 159 12.16 -27.62 27.81
N LYS A 160 12.80 -26.88 26.90
CA LYS A 160 12.16 -25.81 26.15
C LYS A 160 11.42 -26.37 24.93
N TRP A 161 10.32 -25.71 24.59
CA TRP A 161 9.70 -25.90 23.30
C TRP A 161 10.47 -25.13 22.22
N LYS A 162 10.75 -25.79 21.10
CA LYS A 162 11.44 -25.21 19.95
C LYS A 162 10.97 -25.89 18.66
N PRO A 163 10.36 -25.17 17.71
CA PRO A 163 10.03 -25.71 16.39
C PRO A 163 11.25 -26.37 15.73
N GLY A 164 11.13 -27.63 15.32
CA GLY A 164 12.20 -28.41 14.68
C GLY A 164 13.33 -28.89 15.60
N GLY A 165 13.30 -28.54 16.90
CA GLY A 165 14.28 -29.03 17.87
C GLY A 165 14.13 -30.54 18.12
N GLN A 166 15.23 -31.24 18.38
CA GLN A 166 15.24 -32.72 18.46
C GLN A 166 16.00 -33.28 19.66
N SER A 167 16.39 -32.45 20.63
CA SER A 167 17.19 -32.89 21.77
C SER A 167 16.86 -32.12 23.05
N PRO A 168 17.13 -32.68 24.24
CA PRO A 168 16.90 -31.97 25.50
C PRO A 168 17.69 -30.65 25.63
N GLN A 169 18.86 -30.55 24.99
CA GLN A 169 19.72 -29.37 25.04
C GLN A 169 19.17 -28.23 24.18
N GLU A 170 18.64 -28.55 23.00
CA GLU A 170 18.08 -27.57 22.07
C GLU A 170 16.61 -27.25 22.39
N GLY A 171 15.88 -28.22 22.91
CA GLY A 171 14.43 -28.22 23.00
C GLY A 171 13.79 -29.10 21.94
N PHE A 172 12.46 -29.22 22.00
CA PHE A 172 11.67 -30.05 21.10
C PHE A 172 10.43 -29.33 20.59
N ASP A 173 9.97 -29.72 19.41
CA ASP A 173 8.55 -29.59 19.05
C ASP A 173 7.76 -30.83 19.53
N SER A 174 6.44 -30.82 19.36
CA SER A 174 5.60 -31.88 19.93
C SER A 174 5.87 -33.27 19.32
N PRO A 175 5.93 -33.45 17.99
CA PRO A 175 6.25 -34.75 17.40
C PRO A 175 7.68 -35.24 17.69
N SER A 176 8.68 -34.35 17.69
CA SER A 176 10.07 -34.72 18.03
C SER A 176 10.22 -35.12 19.49
N PHE A 177 9.49 -34.50 20.42
CA PHE A 177 9.45 -34.91 21.81
C PHE A 177 8.84 -36.31 21.97
N ALA A 178 7.69 -36.56 21.33
CA ALA A 178 7.08 -37.89 21.34
C ALA A 178 8.04 -38.93 20.76
N MET A 179 8.66 -38.65 19.62
CA MET A 179 9.68 -39.51 19.00
C MET A 179 10.87 -39.76 19.93
N TYR A 180 11.36 -38.75 20.63
CA TYR A 180 12.46 -38.88 21.59
C TYR A 180 12.13 -39.85 22.72
N ILE A 181 10.94 -39.71 23.33
CA ILE A 181 10.48 -40.61 24.40
C ILE A 181 10.31 -42.03 23.88
N LEU A 182 9.65 -42.20 22.73
CA LEU A 182 9.44 -43.52 22.11
C LEU A 182 10.77 -44.24 21.85
N ARG A 183 11.78 -43.51 21.35
CA ARG A 183 13.13 -44.07 21.12
C ARG A 183 13.84 -44.42 22.42
N GLN A 184 13.74 -43.56 23.44
CA GLN A 184 14.33 -43.82 24.75
C GLN A 184 13.73 -45.09 25.39
N LYS A 185 12.43 -45.31 25.19
CA LYS A 185 11.70 -46.49 25.68
C LYS A 185 11.76 -47.70 24.75
N ARG A 186 12.41 -47.58 23.58
CA ARG A 186 12.54 -48.64 22.56
C ARG A 186 11.19 -49.18 22.05
N ALA A 187 10.22 -48.29 21.88
CA ALA A 187 8.97 -48.64 21.20
C ALA A 187 9.26 -49.18 19.80
N THR A 188 8.45 -50.13 19.31
CA THR A 188 8.67 -50.75 18.00
C THR A 188 8.03 -49.93 16.87
N GLY A 189 8.61 -50.02 15.67
CA GLY A 189 8.04 -49.40 14.46
C GLY A 189 8.28 -47.89 14.33
N ILE A 190 9.20 -47.36 15.12
CA ILE A 190 9.56 -45.93 15.17
C ILE A 190 10.98 -45.65 14.69
N GLU A 191 11.70 -46.69 14.26
CA GLU A 191 13.03 -46.59 13.68
C GLU A 191 12.99 -45.77 12.36
N PRO A 192 13.93 -44.83 12.16
CA PRO A 192 14.06 -44.13 10.89
C PRO A 192 14.30 -45.12 9.75
N ARG A 193 13.67 -44.89 8.60
CA ARG A 193 13.90 -45.67 7.38
C ARG A 193 15.31 -45.38 6.84
N PRO A 194 15.93 -46.28 6.06
CA PRO A 194 17.22 -46.00 5.43
C PRO A 194 17.20 -44.69 4.65
N GLY A 195 18.11 -43.77 4.99
CA GLY A 195 18.22 -42.44 4.35
C GLY A 195 17.29 -41.36 4.92
N GLU A 196 16.42 -41.69 5.88
CA GLU A 196 15.50 -40.73 6.49
C GLU A 196 16.12 -40.05 7.71
N SER A 197 15.96 -38.73 7.79
CA SER A 197 16.38 -37.96 8.97
C SER A 197 15.43 -38.16 10.15
N LEU A 198 15.92 -37.94 11.38
CA LEU A 198 15.07 -37.98 12.58
C LEU A 198 13.93 -36.94 12.53
N ALA A 199 14.18 -35.81 11.87
CA ALA A 199 13.19 -34.76 11.65
C ALA A 199 12.02 -35.22 10.75
N GLU A 200 12.32 -35.97 9.70
CA GLU A 200 11.30 -36.52 8.80
C GLU A 200 10.53 -37.66 9.48
N ALA A 201 11.25 -38.51 10.22
CA ALA A 201 10.63 -39.58 11.00
C ALA A 201 9.67 -39.03 12.06
N SER A 202 10.02 -37.94 12.76
CA SER A 202 9.14 -37.32 13.75
C SER A 202 7.91 -36.65 13.12
N ARG A 203 8.06 -35.97 11.97
CA ARG A 203 6.93 -35.37 11.25
C ARG A 203 5.95 -36.41 10.71
N SER A 204 6.45 -37.58 10.30
CA SER A 204 5.64 -38.69 9.80
C SER A 204 5.14 -39.65 10.90
N LEU A 205 5.31 -39.31 12.18
CA LEU A 205 4.98 -40.19 13.31
C LEU A 205 3.51 -40.67 13.31
N TYR A 206 2.59 -39.83 12.85
CA TYR A 206 1.17 -40.19 12.72
C TYR A 206 0.93 -41.36 11.76
N ASP A 207 1.68 -41.43 10.65
CA ASP A 207 1.49 -42.46 9.63
C ASP A 207 2.30 -43.73 9.90
N ARG A 208 3.25 -43.67 10.84
CA ARG A 208 4.12 -44.80 11.24
C ARG A 208 3.44 -45.77 12.17
N LEU A 209 2.66 -45.23 13.10
CA LEU A 209 2.05 -46.01 14.17
C LEU A 209 0.68 -46.56 13.71
N PRO A 210 0.26 -47.74 14.18
CA PRO A 210 -1.05 -48.29 13.87
C PRO A 210 -2.19 -47.40 14.40
N PRO A 211 -3.29 -47.19 13.63
CA PRO A 211 -4.45 -46.48 14.13
C PRO A 211 -5.20 -47.27 15.20
N ILE A 212 -5.77 -46.57 16.19
CA ILE A 212 -6.62 -47.15 17.22
C ILE A 212 -7.83 -46.24 17.49
N ASN A 213 -8.97 -46.81 17.88
CA ASN A 213 -10.19 -46.05 18.20
C ASN A 213 -10.36 -45.78 19.70
N GLN A 214 -9.80 -46.67 20.53
CA GLN A 214 -9.86 -46.57 21.99
C GLN A 214 -8.42 -46.56 22.52
N PRO A 215 -7.83 -45.39 22.76
CA PRO A 215 -6.45 -45.30 23.23
C PRO A 215 -6.32 -45.88 24.64
N ARG A 216 -5.20 -46.54 24.89
CA ARG A 216 -4.76 -47.02 26.20
C ARG A 216 -3.61 -46.16 26.70
N THR A 217 -3.32 -46.23 27.99
CA THR A 217 -2.20 -45.49 28.57
C THR A 217 -0.90 -45.80 27.81
N GLY A 218 -0.19 -44.74 27.42
CA GLY A 218 1.01 -44.81 26.59
C GLY A 218 0.77 -44.67 25.09
N ASP A 219 -0.45 -44.79 24.59
CA ASP A 219 -0.75 -44.49 23.19
C ASP A 219 -0.58 -43.00 22.89
N LEU A 220 -0.42 -42.63 21.62
CA LEU A 220 -0.31 -41.24 21.20
C LEU A 220 -1.65 -40.69 20.71
N VAL A 221 -1.96 -39.46 21.13
CA VAL A 221 -3.05 -38.65 20.61
C VAL A 221 -2.47 -37.53 19.76
N PHE A 222 -3.06 -37.33 18.58
CA PHE A 222 -2.70 -36.25 17.69
C PHE A 222 -3.81 -35.20 17.65
N TYR A 223 -3.44 -33.94 17.81
CA TYR A 223 -4.38 -32.81 17.81
C TYR A 223 -4.12 -31.88 16.62
N PRO A 224 -5.12 -31.03 16.27
CA PRO A 224 -4.90 -29.89 15.39
C PRO A 224 -3.71 -29.04 15.86
N ALA A 225 -3.08 -28.30 14.95
CA ALA A 225 -1.81 -27.59 15.16
C ALA A 225 -0.56 -28.47 15.35
N GLY A 226 -0.67 -29.78 15.13
CA GLY A 226 0.50 -30.68 15.04
C GLY A 226 1.02 -31.18 16.37
N TYR A 227 0.20 -31.17 17.43
CA TYR A 227 0.58 -31.77 18.70
C TYR A 227 0.47 -33.30 18.66
N ALA A 228 1.50 -33.97 19.15
CA ALA A 228 1.55 -35.41 19.44
C ALA A 228 1.83 -35.58 20.94
N MET A 229 0.89 -36.14 21.68
CA MET A 229 0.95 -36.25 23.14
C MET A 229 0.63 -37.67 23.63
N PHE A 230 1.26 -38.09 24.72
CA PHE A 230 1.00 -39.39 25.34
C PHE A 230 -0.32 -39.38 26.10
N TYR A 231 -1.16 -40.36 25.84
CA TYR A 231 -2.45 -40.56 26.50
C TYR A 231 -2.28 -41.30 27.82
N PHE A 232 -3.02 -40.87 28.84
CA PHE A 232 -3.13 -41.52 30.14
C PHE A 232 -4.59 -41.69 30.51
N ALA A 233 -5.04 -42.95 30.62
CA ALA A 233 -6.40 -43.30 30.99
C ALA A 233 -6.55 -43.29 32.52
N ASP A 234 -6.90 -42.14 33.09
CA ASP A 234 -7.09 -41.99 34.54
C ASP A 234 -8.58 -42.21 34.92
N PRO A 235 -8.91 -43.30 35.63
CA PRO A 235 -10.29 -43.61 36.00
C PRO A 235 -10.85 -42.72 37.12
N ARG A 236 -10.01 -41.95 37.84
CA ARG A 236 -10.44 -41.13 38.98
C ARG A 236 -10.80 -39.70 38.57
N GLU A 237 -9.89 -39.05 37.86
CA GLU A 237 -10.01 -37.63 37.49
C GLU A 237 -10.31 -37.41 36.00
N GLY A 238 -10.38 -38.48 35.22
CA GLY A 238 -10.59 -38.44 33.79
C GLY A 238 -9.27 -38.42 33.00
N SER A 239 -9.33 -38.98 31.79
CA SER A 239 -8.17 -39.14 30.92
C SER A 239 -7.51 -37.81 30.57
N PHE A 240 -6.19 -37.83 30.50
CA PHE A 240 -5.36 -36.68 30.18
C PHE A 240 -4.30 -37.04 29.16
N VAL A 241 -3.67 -36.01 28.61
CA VAL A 241 -2.52 -36.16 27.72
C VAL A 241 -1.33 -35.39 28.25
N LEU A 242 -0.14 -35.86 27.96
CA LEU A 242 1.12 -35.27 28.40
C LEU A 242 2.08 -35.16 27.22
N GLY A 243 2.57 -33.96 26.96
CA GLY A 243 3.49 -33.68 25.86
C GLY A 243 4.12 -32.30 25.99
N ILE A 244 4.95 -31.92 25.02
CA ILE A 244 5.55 -30.59 24.98
C ILE A 244 4.68 -29.62 24.18
N THR A 245 4.51 -28.42 24.74
CA THR A 245 3.71 -27.30 24.22
C THR A 245 4.56 -26.03 24.26
N PRO A 246 4.13 -24.90 23.69
CA PRO A 246 4.83 -23.62 23.88
C PRO A 246 5.08 -23.23 25.36
N PHE A 247 4.32 -23.79 26.29
CA PHE A 247 4.48 -23.59 27.74
C PHE A 247 5.43 -24.61 28.41
N GLY A 248 6.11 -25.44 27.62
CA GLY A 248 6.93 -26.57 28.08
C GLY A 248 6.14 -27.88 28.13
N ILE A 249 6.65 -28.85 28.89
CA ILE A 249 5.99 -30.14 29.09
C ILE A 249 4.77 -29.94 30.00
N THR A 250 3.58 -30.21 29.46
CA THR A 250 2.30 -29.84 30.06
C THR A 250 1.34 -31.02 30.01
N ALA A 251 0.64 -31.25 31.13
CA ALA A 251 -0.49 -32.15 31.18
C ALA A 251 -1.77 -31.39 30.83
N LEU A 252 -2.59 -31.93 29.93
CA LEU A 252 -3.85 -31.32 29.49
C LEU A 252 -4.97 -32.35 29.62
N LYS A 253 -6.20 -31.89 29.89
CA LYS A 253 -7.38 -32.77 29.77
C LYS A 253 -7.47 -33.33 28.35
N SER A 254 -7.77 -34.61 28.18
CA SER A 254 -7.73 -35.26 26.85
C SER A 254 -8.72 -34.69 25.83
N ASP A 255 -9.77 -34.00 26.29
CA ASP A 255 -10.83 -33.38 25.49
C ASP A 255 -10.60 -31.88 25.22
N PHE A 256 -9.41 -31.33 25.52
CA PHE A 256 -9.11 -29.91 25.32
C PHE A 256 -9.29 -29.42 23.88
N ALA A 257 -9.17 -30.33 22.92
CA ALA A 257 -9.44 -30.13 21.51
C ALA A 257 -9.91 -31.45 20.89
N LYS A 258 -10.60 -31.38 19.75
CA LYS A 258 -11.01 -32.58 19.01
C LYS A 258 -9.76 -33.27 18.40
N PRO A 259 -9.44 -34.52 18.77
CA PRO A 259 -8.28 -35.21 18.21
C PRO A 259 -8.42 -35.45 16.69
N VAL A 260 -7.30 -35.36 15.98
CA VAL A 260 -7.15 -35.82 14.58
C VAL A 260 -7.22 -37.35 14.52
N GLY A 261 -6.62 -38.02 15.50
CA GLY A 261 -6.67 -39.46 15.64
C GLY A 261 -5.77 -39.98 16.76
N TYR A 262 -5.93 -41.26 17.07
CA TYR A 262 -5.12 -41.97 18.05
C TYR A 262 -4.23 -43.00 17.37
N ARG A 263 -3.06 -43.24 17.96
CA ARG A 263 -2.07 -44.17 17.45
C ARG A 263 -1.56 -45.08 18.55
N GLN A 264 -1.62 -46.38 18.27
CA GLN A 264 -1.16 -47.39 19.18
C GLN A 264 0.36 -47.38 19.26
N VAL A 265 0.89 -47.31 20.48
CA VAL A 265 2.32 -47.51 20.74
C VAL A 265 2.54 -48.94 21.18
N GLN A 266 3.53 -49.60 20.58
CA GLN A 266 3.97 -50.94 20.96
C GLN A 266 5.24 -50.79 21.79
N TRP A 267 5.09 -50.96 23.10
CA TRP A 267 6.15 -50.83 24.11
C TRP A 267 6.99 -52.10 24.25
#